data_AF-A0A959ICE6-F1
#
_entry.id   AF-A0A959ICE6-F1
#
_cell.length_a   1.000
_cell.length_b   1.000
_cell.length_c   1.000
_cell.angle_alpha   90.00
_cell.angle_beta   90.00
_cell.angle_gamma   90.00
#
_symmetry.space_group_name_H-M   'P 1'
#
loop_
_entity.id
_entity.type
_entity.pdbx_description
1 polymer ?
#
loop_
_entity_poly.entity_id
_entity_poly.type
_entity_poly.pdbx_seq_one_letter_code
_entity_poly.pdbx_strand_id
1 'polypeptide(L)'
;PQAKNKRETLFSQIEQAVLDGTVAAGLIIHENRFTYQDKGLVKLLDCGEYWESQYQLPIPLGGIAVQRNLPKEVQLKVNRALRASVQYAFDHPDAALPFIRRHAQEMDEEVMYQHIGLYVNDFTLELGELGRRAIDTLYRVAREHALIPSASPKADGSGIWASG
;
A
#
# COMPACT_ATOMS: atom_id res chain seq x y z
N PRO A 1 4.01 18.33 -6.02
CA PRO A 1 3.12 19.07 -6.97
C PRO A 1 2.14 20.01 -6.22
N GLN A 2 2.13 21.31 -6.53
CA GLN A 2 1.16 22.29 -5.99
C GLN A 2 -0.17 22.27 -6.77
N ALA A 3 -0.66 21.09 -7.11
CA ALA A 3 -1.86 20.93 -7.93
C ALA A 3 -3.09 21.49 -7.20
N LYS A 4 -3.70 22.53 -7.77
CA LYS A 4 -4.88 23.21 -7.19
C LYS A 4 -6.21 22.56 -7.61
N ASN A 5 -6.25 21.96 -8.80
CA ASN A 5 -7.43 21.32 -9.35
C ASN A 5 -7.27 19.80 -9.25
N LYS A 6 -8.00 19.19 -8.32
CA LYS A 6 -7.99 17.73 -8.09
C LYS A 6 -9.38 17.18 -8.39
N ARG A 7 -9.42 15.99 -8.98
CA ARG A 7 -10.64 15.24 -9.25
C ARG A 7 -10.45 13.81 -8.76
N GLU A 8 -11.41 13.32 -8.01
CA GLU A 8 -11.46 11.91 -7.58
C GLU A 8 -12.18 11.08 -8.65
N THR A 9 -11.64 9.90 -8.94
CA THR A 9 -12.20 8.96 -9.90
C THR A 9 -11.75 7.54 -9.55
N LEU A 10 -12.37 6.53 -10.16
CA LEU A 10 -11.95 5.15 -9.97
C LEU A 10 -10.55 4.93 -10.58
N PHE A 11 -9.67 4.21 -9.89
CA PHE A 11 -8.27 4.01 -10.31
C PHE A 11 -8.16 3.49 -11.75
N SER A 12 -9.05 2.58 -12.15
CA SER A 12 -9.09 2.00 -13.51
C SER A 12 -9.44 3.01 -14.62
N GLN A 13 -9.94 4.19 -14.27
CA GLN A 13 -10.31 5.25 -15.21
C GLN A 13 -9.22 6.33 -15.35
N ILE A 14 -8.19 6.31 -14.50
CA ILE A 14 -7.21 7.40 -14.40
C ILE A 14 -6.38 7.52 -15.68
N GLU A 15 -5.87 6.42 -16.21
CA GLU A 15 -5.04 6.44 -17.42
C GLU A 15 -5.84 6.93 -18.63
N GLN A 16 -7.08 6.44 -18.79
CA GLN A 16 -7.95 6.88 -19.89
C GLN A 16 -8.27 8.38 -19.79
N ALA A 17 -8.51 8.88 -18.58
CA ALA A 17 -8.76 10.31 -18.37
C ALA A 17 -7.58 11.19 -18.81
N VAL A 18 -6.34 10.71 -18.65
CA VAL A 18 -5.13 11.40 -19.14
C VAL A 18 -5.03 11.30 -20.66
N LEU A 19 -5.24 10.11 -21.24
CA LEU A 19 -5.20 9.88 -22.69
C LEU A 19 -6.24 10.72 -23.44
N ASP A 20 -7.44 10.87 -22.89
CA ASP A 20 -8.52 11.68 -23.46
C ASP A 20 -8.30 13.19 -23.26
N GLY A 21 -7.23 13.59 -22.56
CA GLY A 21 -6.92 15.00 -22.27
C GLY A 21 -7.88 15.65 -21.26
N THR A 22 -8.71 14.86 -20.57
CA THR A 22 -9.66 15.38 -19.56
C THR A 22 -8.96 15.86 -18.29
N VAL A 23 -7.77 15.32 -18.01
CA VAL A 23 -6.87 15.75 -16.94
C VAL A 23 -5.44 15.79 -17.47
N ALA A 24 -4.61 16.69 -16.92
CA ALA A 24 -3.22 16.85 -17.35
C ALA A 24 -2.26 15.78 -16.80
N ALA A 25 -2.62 15.12 -15.69
CA ALA A 25 -1.84 14.07 -15.05
C ALA A 25 -2.75 13.17 -14.20
N GLY A 26 -2.31 11.93 -13.97
CA GLY A 26 -3.00 10.94 -13.14
C GLY A 26 -2.09 10.35 -12.07
N LEU A 27 -2.63 10.09 -10.88
CA LEU A 27 -1.96 9.31 -9.84
C LEU A 27 -2.42 7.86 -9.98
N ILE A 28 -1.56 7.00 -10.51
CA ILE A 28 -1.86 5.57 -10.68
C ILE A 28 -1.41 4.77 -9.45
N ILE A 29 -2.12 3.67 -9.18
CA ILE A 29 -1.83 2.69 -8.13
C ILE A 29 -2.02 1.28 -8.72
N HIS A 30 -1.70 0.25 -7.94
CA HIS A 30 -1.79 -1.16 -8.33
C HIS A 30 -0.90 -1.52 -9.54
N GLU A 31 -1.33 -2.46 -10.37
CA GLU A 31 -0.61 -3.01 -11.52
C GLU A 31 -0.35 -1.99 -12.63
N ASN A 32 -1.15 -0.90 -12.72
CA ASN A 32 -1.00 0.12 -13.76
C ASN A 32 0.40 0.75 -13.76
N ARG A 33 1.14 0.66 -12.64
CA ARG A 33 2.54 1.10 -12.54
C ARG A 33 3.50 0.37 -13.48
N PHE A 34 3.12 -0.79 -14.01
CA PHE A 34 3.93 -1.60 -14.93
C PHE A 34 3.48 -1.46 -16.39
N THR A 35 2.25 -1.01 -16.64
CA THR A 35 1.60 -1.04 -17.97
C THR A 35 1.37 0.35 -18.58
N TYR A 36 1.57 1.44 -17.84
CA TYR A 36 1.24 2.79 -18.34
C TYR A 36 2.08 3.19 -19.56
N GLN A 37 3.31 2.68 -19.65
CA GLN A 37 4.24 2.95 -20.75
C GLN A 37 3.71 2.39 -22.07
N ASP A 38 3.06 1.23 -22.05
CA ASP A 38 2.51 0.57 -23.24
C ASP A 38 1.37 1.40 -23.87
N LYS A 39 0.75 2.27 -23.07
CA LYS A 39 -0.28 3.23 -23.50
C LYS A 39 0.31 4.57 -23.96
N GLY A 40 1.64 4.70 -24.01
CA GLY A 40 2.34 5.93 -24.38
C GLY A 40 2.38 7.00 -23.28
N LEU A 41 2.00 6.65 -22.04
CA LEU A 41 2.11 7.56 -20.89
C LEU A 41 3.54 7.58 -20.37
N VAL A 42 3.92 8.70 -19.76
CA VAL A 42 5.27 8.90 -19.19
C VAL A 42 5.21 9.14 -17.68
N LYS A 43 6.19 8.61 -16.95
CA LYS A 43 6.33 8.83 -15.51
C LYS A 43 6.80 10.26 -15.25
N LEU A 44 5.98 11.05 -14.56
CA LEU A 44 6.37 12.38 -14.11
C LEU A 44 7.13 12.34 -12.77
N LEU A 45 6.70 11.45 -11.87
CA LEU A 45 7.26 11.28 -10.53
C LEU A 45 6.86 9.91 -9.99
N ASP A 46 7.78 9.25 -9.29
CA ASP A 46 7.47 8.09 -8.45
C ASP A 46 7.31 8.53 -6.99
N CYS A 47 6.12 8.31 -6.42
CA CYS A 47 5.84 8.72 -5.04
C CYS A 47 6.66 7.95 -4.00
N GLY A 48 7.02 6.69 -4.29
CA GLY A 48 7.87 5.87 -3.43
C GLY A 48 9.31 6.35 -3.44
N GLU A 49 9.90 6.52 -4.63
CA GLU A 49 11.27 7.07 -4.76
C GLU A 49 11.36 8.47 -4.14
N TYR A 50 10.35 9.31 -4.38
CA TYR A 50 10.28 10.64 -3.77
C TYR A 50 10.26 10.54 -2.24
N TRP A 51 9.39 9.70 -1.67
CA TRP A 51 9.30 9.49 -0.22
C TRP A 51 10.63 9.01 0.38
N GLU A 52 11.23 7.98 -0.22
CA GLU A 52 12.50 7.41 0.23
C GLU A 52 13.63 8.44 0.16
N SER A 53 13.68 9.24 -0.91
CA SER A 53 14.68 10.32 -1.02
C SER A 53 14.57 11.34 0.12
N GLN A 54 13.35 11.67 0.55
CA GLN A 54 13.10 12.71 1.57
C GLN A 54 13.32 12.19 2.99
N TYR A 55 12.92 10.95 3.27
CA TYR A 55 12.86 10.44 4.65
C TYR A 55 13.79 9.25 4.94
N GLN A 56 14.45 8.69 3.92
CA GLN A 56 15.34 7.53 4.03
C GLN A 56 14.64 6.33 4.70
N LEU A 57 13.34 6.19 4.40
CA LEU A 57 12.44 5.17 4.96
C LEU A 57 11.53 4.67 3.85
N PRO A 58 11.15 3.37 3.87
CA PRO A 58 10.17 2.85 2.91
C PRO A 58 8.84 3.57 3.06
N ILE A 59 8.07 3.67 1.97
CA ILE A 59 6.73 4.28 2.00
C ILE A 59 5.69 3.29 2.54
N PRO A 60 4.96 3.60 3.63
CA PRO A 60 3.84 2.76 4.06
C PRO A 60 2.64 2.94 3.12
N LEU A 61 2.20 1.86 2.46
CA LEU A 61 1.12 1.91 1.47
C LEU A 61 -0.19 1.28 1.96
N GLY A 62 -0.09 0.17 2.69
CA GLY A 62 -1.25 -0.57 3.16
C GLY A 62 -0.95 -1.32 4.45
N GLY A 63 -2.01 -1.69 5.17
CA GLY A 63 -1.90 -2.45 6.40
C GLY A 63 -3.20 -3.21 6.70
N ILE A 64 -3.08 -4.31 7.43
CA ILE A 64 -4.23 -5.09 7.90
C ILE A 64 -4.62 -4.58 9.29
N ALA A 65 -5.87 -4.17 9.45
CA ALA A 65 -6.40 -3.69 10.71
C ALA A 65 -7.39 -4.70 11.32
N VAL A 66 -7.35 -4.85 12.63
CA VAL A 66 -8.31 -5.64 13.41
C VAL A 66 -9.17 -4.72 14.27
N GLN A 67 -10.47 -5.02 14.37
CA GLN A 67 -11.38 -4.23 15.20
C GLN A 67 -10.99 -4.32 16.68
N ARG A 68 -11.02 -3.16 17.34
CA ARG A 68 -10.54 -2.97 18.73
C ARG A 68 -11.42 -3.67 19.77
N ASN A 69 -12.71 -3.84 19.47
CA ASN A 69 -13.69 -4.46 20.35
C ASN A 69 -13.61 -6.01 20.37
N LEU A 70 -12.83 -6.63 19.49
CA LEU A 70 -12.62 -8.08 19.51
C LEU A 70 -11.76 -8.46 20.72
N PRO A 71 -12.02 -9.62 21.37
CA PRO A 71 -11.18 -10.10 22.46
C PRO A 71 -9.71 -10.16 22.05
N LYS A 72 -8.80 -9.81 22.97
CA LYS A 72 -7.35 -9.79 22.69
C LYS A 72 -6.84 -11.11 22.13
N GLU A 73 -7.38 -12.23 22.62
CA GLU A 73 -7.07 -13.56 22.11
C GLU A 73 -7.42 -13.72 20.63
N VAL A 74 -8.59 -13.23 20.20
CA VAL A 74 -9.02 -13.25 18.80
C VAL A 74 -8.09 -12.40 17.94
N GLN A 75 -7.75 -11.18 18.40
CA GLN A 75 -6.82 -10.30 17.69
C GLN A 75 -5.46 -10.99 17.47
N LEU A 76 -4.90 -11.62 18.52
CA LEU A 76 -3.63 -12.34 18.42
C LEU A 76 -3.73 -13.60 17.55
N LYS A 77 -4.87 -14.29 17.58
CA LYS A 77 -5.13 -15.45 16.71
C LYS A 77 -5.16 -15.05 15.24
N VAL A 78 -5.83 -13.95 14.91
CA VAL A 78 -5.85 -13.38 13.54
C VAL A 78 -4.43 -13.01 13.11
N ASN A 79 -3.66 -12.33 13.96
CA ASN A 79 -2.28 -11.97 13.65
C ASN A 79 -1.40 -13.20 13.35
N ARG A 80 -1.48 -14.26 14.17
CA ARG A 80 -0.74 -15.51 13.94
C ARG A 80 -1.19 -16.21 12.65
N ALA A 81 -2.49 -16.26 12.38
CA ALA A 81 -3.03 -16.88 11.18
C ALA A 81 -2.59 -16.15 9.91
N LEU A 82 -2.62 -14.82 9.91
CA LEU A 82 -2.14 -14.01 8.78
C LEU A 82 -0.65 -14.21 8.54
N ARG A 83 0.17 -14.16 9.60
CA ARG A 83 1.61 -14.42 9.48
C ARG A 83 1.87 -15.81 8.91
N ALA A 84 1.19 -16.84 9.41
CA ALA A 84 1.31 -18.20 8.89
C ALA A 84 0.88 -18.30 7.42
N SER A 85 -0.18 -17.60 7.01
CA SER A 85 -0.64 -17.56 5.62
C SER A 85 0.39 -16.91 4.69
N VAL A 86 1.00 -15.80 5.12
CA VAL A 86 2.05 -15.10 4.35
C VAL A 86 3.30 -15.97 4.26
N GLN A 87 3.74 -16.55 5.38
CA GLN A 87 4.89 -17.46 5.40
C GLN A 87 4.66 -18.67 4.46
N TYR A 88 3.47 -19.26 4.49
CA TYR A 88 3.12 -20.36 3.59
C TYR A 88 3.22 -19.96 2.12
N ALA A 89 2.79 -18.74 1.75
CA ALA A 89 2.92 -18.24 0.39
C ALA A 89 4.38 -18.01 -0.03
N PHE A 90 5.25 -17.59 0.91
CA PHE A 90 6.70 -17.50 0.66
C PHE A 90 7.34 -18.87 0.45
N ASP A 91 6.98 -19.85 1.30
CA ASP A 91 7.53 -21.21 1.23
C ASP A 91 6.99 -21.99 0.01
N HIS A 92 5.84 -21.57 -0.53
CA HIS A 92 5.13 -22.21 -1.63
C HIS A 92 4.58 -21.18 -2.64
N PRO A 93 5.45 -20.48 -3.41
CA PRO A 93 5.04 -19.40 -4.31
C PRO A 93 4.02 -19.86 -5.37
N ASP A 94 4.10 -21.11 -5.81
CA ASP A 94 3.20 -21.66 -6.83
C ASP A 94 1.80 -22.01 -6.29
N ALA A 95 1.65 -22.20 -4.97
CA ALA A 95 0.40 -22.65 -4.37
C ALA A 95 -0.73 -21.61 -4.50
N ALA A 96 -0.36 -20.32 -4.56
CA ALA A 96 -1.32 -19.23 -4.71
C ALA A 96 -1.68 -18.94 -6.18
N LEU A 97 -0.89 -19.39 -7.16
CA LEU A 97 -1.06 -19.01 -8.56
C LEU A 97 -2.45 -19.32 -9.14
N PRO A 98 -3.06 -20.50 -8.92
CA PRO A 98 -4.41 -20.77 -9.44
C PRO A 98 -5.47 -19.83 -8.85
N PHE A 99 -5.25 -19.34 -7.63
CA PHE A 99 -6.12 -18.33 -7.02
C PHE A 99 -5.85 -16.96 -7.63
N ILE A 100 -4.58 -16.55 -7.74
CA ILE A 100 -4.20 -15.24 -8.27
C ILE A 100 -4.67 -15.08 -9.72
N ARG A 101 -4.44 -16.07 -10.60
CA ARG A 101 -4.89 -16.03 -12.01
C ARG A 101 -6.40 -15.84 -12.19
N ARG A 102 -7.22 -16.24 -11.22
CA ARG A 102 -8.68 -16.04 -11.26
C ARG A 102 -9.12 -14.63 -10.85
N HIS A 103 -8.26 -13.89 -10.18
CA HIS A 103 -8.57 -12.60 -9.58
C HIS A 103 -7.71 -11.44 -10.10
N ALA A 104 -6.62 -11.72 -10.79
CA ALA A 104 -5.81 -10.72 -11.47
C ALA A 104 -6.51 -10.20 -12.73
N GLN A 105 -6.46 -8.89 -12.95
CA GLN A 105 -6.95 -8.26 -14.18
C GLN A 105 -5.95 -8.44 -15.34
N GLU A 106 -4.66 -8.43 -15.03
CA GLU A 106 -3.57 -8.72 -15.97
C GLU A 106 -3.21 -10.20 -15.90
N MET A 107 -3.12 -10.84 -17.08
CA MET A 107 -2.81 -12.27 -17.22
C MET A 107 -1.34 -12.52 -17.52
N ASP A 108 -0.56 -11.48 -17.80
CA ASP A 108 0.89 -11.60 -17.92
C ASP A 108 1.51 -12.05 -16.58
N GLU A 109 2.12 -13.23 -16.59
CA GLU A 109 2.68 -13.83 -15.38
C GLU A 109 3.89 -13.06 -14.88
N GLU A 110 4.69 -12.45 -15.75
CA GLU A 110 5.86 -11.66 -15.37
C GLU A 110 5.42 -10.41 -14.60
N VAL A 111 4.43 -9.67 -15.11
CA VAL A 111 3.84 -8.51 -14.42
C VAL A 111 3.23 -8.91 -13.08
N MET A 112 2.56 -10.07 -13.01
CA MET A 112 2.00 -10.60 -11.77
C MET A 112 3.08 -10.88 -10.73
N TYR A 113 4.17 -11.54 -11.08
CA TYR A 113 5.27 -11.82 -10.15
C TYR A 113 5.99 -10.53 -9.73
N GLN A 114 6.19 -9.57 -10.63
CA GLN A 114 6.74 -8.26 -10.29
C GLN A 114 5.85 -7.52 -9.29
N HIS A 115 4.52 -7.57 -9.49
CA HIS A 115 3.56 -6.98 -8.56
C HIS A 115 3.64 -7.64 -7.17
N ILE A 116 3.66 -8.98 -7.11
CA ILE A 116 3.75 -9.71 -5.85
C ILE A 116 5.05 -9.39 -5.13
N GLY A 117 6.20 -9.49 -5.81
CA GLY A 117 7.51 -9.27 -5.18
C GLY A 117 7.69 -7.85 -4.64
N LEU A 118 6.99 -6.87 -5.23
CA LEU A 118 7.07 -5.47 -4.78
C LEU A 118 6.27 -5.21 -3.50
N TYR A 119 5.10 -5.87 -3.34
CA TYR A 119 4.17 -5.61 -2.24
C TYR A 119 4.17 -6.70 -1.15
N VAL A 120 4.69 -7.88 -1.46
CA VAL A 120 4.82 -9.02 -0.55
C VAL A 120 6.30 -9.25 -0.28
N ASN A 121 6.78 -8.72 0.83
CA ASN A 121 8.18 -8.77 1.24
C ASN A 121 8.29 -8.93 2.78
N ASP A 122 9.48 -8.75 3.34
CA ASP A 122 9.73 -8.92 4.77
C ASP A 122 8.80 -8.05 5.65
N PHE A 123 8.44 -6.84 5.19
CA PHE A 123 7.50 -5.97 5.92
C PHE A 123 6.08 -6.56 6.00
N THR A 124 5.70 -7.41 5.06
CA THR A 124 4.42 -8.13 5.05
C THR A 124 4.39 -9.23 6.11
N LEU A 125 5.54 -9.87 6.37
CA LEU A 125 5.68 -10.87 7.43
C LEU A 125 5.77 -10.19 8.80
N GLU A 126 6.54 -9.11 8.88
CA GLU A 126 6.75 -8.33 10.09
C GLU A 126 7.26 -6.92 9.78
N LEU A 127 6.62 -5.90 10.35
CA LEU A 127 7.05 -4.51 10.14
C LEU A 127 8.48 -4.23 10.64
N GLY A 128 8.92 -4.91 11.69
CA GLY A 128 10.17 -4.61 12.39
C GLY A 128 10.24 -3.16 12.90
N GLU A 129 11.43 -2.73 13.34
CA GLU A 129 11.64 -1.35 13.79
C GLU A 129 11.56 -0.35 12.63
N LEU A 130 12.07 -0.73 11.47
CA LEU A 130 12.13 0.13 10.28
C LEU A 130 10.72 0.45 9.75
N GLY A 131 9.84 -0.56 9.66
CA GLY A 131 8.45 -0.36 9.24
C GLY A 131 7.64 0.46 10.25
N ARG A 132 7.87 0.28 11.56
CA ARG A 132 7.26 1.13 12.60
C ARG A 132 7.69 2.58 12.45
N ARG A 133 9.00 2.83 12.28
CA ARG A 133 9.53 4.18 12.04
C ARG A 133 8.97 4.81 10.76
N ALA A 134 8.78 4.03 9.70
CA ALA A 134 8.16 4.49 8.46
C ALA A 134 6.72 4.95 8.69
N ILE A 135 5.93 4.19 9.44
CA ILE A 135 4.55 4.55 9.83
C ILE A 135 4.53 5.81 10.69
N ASP A 136 5.37 5.87 11.73
CA ASP A 136 5.45 7.05 12.61
C ASP A 136 5.83 8.31 11.83
N THR A 137 6.74 8.18 10.88
CA THR A 137 7.14 9.25 9.97
C THR A 137 5.99 9.70 9.09
N LEU A 138 5.21 8.78 8.52
CA LEU A 138 4.01 9.10 7.74
C LEU A 138 3.00 9.90 8.56
N TYR A 139 2.70 9.46 9.80
CA TYR A 139 1.80 10.17 10.69
C TYR A 139 2.33 11.55 11.10
N ARG A 140 3.64 11.68 11.34
CA ARG A 140 4.27 12.96 11.66
C ARG A 140 4.13 13.95 10.49
N VAL A 141 4.50 13.54 9.28
CA VAL A 141 4.40 14.37 8.07
C VAL A 141 2.95 14.76 7.80
N ALA A 142 2.00 13.83 7.94
CA ALA A 142 0.58 14.13 7.78
C ALA A 142 0.08 15.19 8.78
N ARG A 143 0.57 15.18 10.03
CA ARG A 143 0.24 16.22 11.03
C ARG A 143 0.89 17.56 10.72
N GLU A 144 2.16 17.56 10.33
CA GLU A 144 2.91 18.78 9.93
C GLU A 144 2.21 19.51 8.77
N HIS A 145 1.60 18.76 7.87
CA HIS A 145 0.81 19.28 6.76
C HIS A 145 -0.71 19.44 7.05
N ALA A 146 -1.13 19.26 8.31
CA ALA A 146 -2.52 19.35 8.76
C ALA A 146 -3.52 18.48 7.96
N LEU A 147 -3.06 17.33 7.46
CA LEU A 147 -3.88 16.33 6.76
C LEU A 147 -4.69 15.46 7.73
N ILE A 148 -4.23 15.34 8.97
CA ILE A 148 -4.88 14.61 10.07
C ILE A 148 -4.81 15.41 11.37
N PRO A 149 -5.65 15.10 12.38
CA PRO A 149 -5.61 15.77 13.68
C PRO A 149 -4.23 15.68 14.36
N SER A 150 -3.80 16.78 14.98
CA SER A 150 -2.52 16.90 15.68
C SER A 150 -2.45 16.03 16.94
N ALA A 151 -3.60 15.82 17.57
CA ALA A 151 -3.75 14.89 18.70
C ALA A 151 -4.12 13.51 18.16
N SER A 152 -3.42 12.48 18.63
CA SER A 152 -3.96 11.11 18.58
C SER A 152 -5.37 11.14 19.18
N PRO A 153 -6.37 10.48 18.58
CA PRO A 153 -7.66 10.30 19.24
C PRO A 153 -7.36 9.81 20.67
N LYS A 154 -7.90 10.50 21.68
CA LYS A 154 -7.73 10.09 23.08
C LYS A 154 -8.02 8.60 23.14
N ALA A 155 -7.07 7.83 23.67
CA ALA A 155 -7.27 6.41 23.90
C ALA A 155 -8.35 6.25 24.98
N ASP A 156 -9.61 6.22 24.57
CA ASP A 156 -10.69 5.56 25.31
C ASP A 156 -10.49 4.04 25.20
N GLY A 157 -9.31 3.54 25.61
CA GLY A 157 -8.94 2.14 25.49
C GLY A 157 -8.89 1.60 24.05
N SER A 158 -9.17 2.43 23.04
CA SER A 158 -9.34 1.98 21.68
C SER A 158 -8.06 2.21 20.85
N GLY A 159 -7.20 3.20 21.14
CA GLY A 159 -5.98 3.53 20.37
C GLY A 159 -4.98 2.36 20.17
N ILE A 160 -4.79 1.93 18.92
CA ILE A 160 -3.89 0.82 18.52
C ILE A 160 -2.42 1.27 18.52
N TRP A 161 -1.56 0.45 19.14
CA TRP A 161 -0.27 0.05 18.55
C TRP A 161 -0.18 -1.47 18.69
N ALA A 162 -0.22 -2.20 17.56
CA ALA A 162 0.17 -3.60 17.55
C ALA A 162 1.71 -3.64 17.62
N SER A 163 2.24 -3.52 18.83
CA SER A 163 3.55 -4.03 19.20
C SER A 163 3.36 -5.31 20.01
N GLY A 164 3.11 -6.41 19.27
CA GLY A 164 3.79 -7.65 19.62
C GLY A 164 5.24 -7.52 19.16
#